data_AF-A0A3L6M3C6-F1
#
_entry.id   AF-A0A3L6M3C6-F1
#
_cell.length_a   1.000
_cell.length_b   1.000
_cell.length_c   1.000
_cell.angle_alpha   90.00
_cell.angle_beta   90.00
_cell.angle_gamma   90.00
#
_symmetry.space_group_name_H-M   'P 1'
#
loop_
_entity.id
_entity.type
_entity.pdbx_description
1 polymer ?
#
loop_
_entity_poly.entity_id
_entity_poly.type
_entity_poly.pdbx_seq_one_letter_code
_entity_poly.pdbx_strand_id
1 'polypeptide(L)'
;MAAVNRQFGMIYLAMLLAIALIGGVSAVGLKVAQTIQARQAEAELLAIGLEFRNALQSYAEATPNGLPTAPESLAELLKDPRYPGVRRHLRRIYNDPLTGQADWGIVRGPDRRIAGIHSLSTGPTIKREGFATELASLAGKLSHDQWLFSIADIPPATGAKIDRK
;
A
#
# COMPACT_ATOMS: atom_id res chain seq x y z
N MET A 1 40.18 13.30 -64.67
CA MET A 1 39.33 13.91 -63.62
C MET A 1 38.90 12.80 -62.69
N ALA A 2 39.40 12.81 -61.45
CA ALA A 2 39.33 11.68 -60.52
C ALA A 2 37.87 11.37 -60.13
N ALA A 3 37.49 10.09 -60.24
CA ALA A 3 36.20 9.58 -59.84
C ALA A 3 36.04 9.75 -58.33
N VAL A 4 35.25 10.75 -57.94
CA VAL A 4 34.92 11.01 -56.53
C VAL A 4 34.11 9.84 -55.98
N ASN A 5 34.80 8.98 -55.23
CA ASN A 5 34.39 8.43 -53.93
C ASN A 5 32.93 8.02 -53.71
N ARG A 6 32.37 7.21 -54.61
CA ARG A 6 31.07 6.53 -54.40
C ARG A 6 31.09 5.54 -53.22
N GLN A 7 32.27 5.08 -52.80
CA GLN A 7 32.46 4.17 -51.66
C GLN A 7 32.31 4.84 -50.29
N PHE A 8 32.69 6.11 -50.15
CA PHE A 8 32.62 6.82 -48.86
C PHE A 8 31.18 7.20 -48.47
N GLY A 9 30.30 7.44 -49.45
CA GLY A 9 28.87 7.68 -49.21
C GLY A 9 28.12 6.46 -48.65
N MET A 10 28.48 5.24 -49.08
CA MET A 10 27.88 4.02 -48.56
C MET A 10 28.31 3.74 -47.12
N ILE A 11 29.57 3.99 -46.76
CA ILE A 11 30.06 3.81 -45.39
C ILE A 11 29.35 4.78 -44.45
N TYR A 12 29.13 6.03 -44.88
CA TYR A 12 28.41 7.02 -44.08
C TYR A 12 26.93 6.62 -43.86
N LEU A 13 26.26 6.09 -44.89
CA LEU A 13 24.90 5.56 -44.77
C LEU A 13 24.84 4.32 -43.86
N ALA A 14 25.78 3.39 -43.99
CA ALA A 14 25.86 2.22 -43.13
C ALA A 14 26.15 2.60 -41.67
N MET A 15 26.99 3.61 -41.44
CA MET A 15 27.29 4.17 -40.12
C MET A 15 26.07 4.85 -39.50
N LEU A 16 25.35 5.69 -40.27
CA LEU A 16 24.11 6.32 -39.81
C LEU A 16 23.03 5.28 -39.51
N LEU A 17 22.93 4.22 -40.32
CA LEU A 17 22.02 3.10 -40.08
C LEU A 17 22.42 2.33 -38.80
N ALA A 18 23.71 2.06 -38.58
CA ALA A 18 24.19 1.42 -37.37
C ALA A 18 23.92 2.28 -36.12
N ILE A 19 24.13 3.59 -36.19
CA ILE A 19 23.83 4.53 -35.10
C ILE A 19 22.31 4.60 -34.86
N ALA A 20 21.49 4.58 -35.92
CA ALA A 20 20.04 4.56 -35.79
C ALA A 20 19.52 3.24 -35.18
N LEU A 21 20.13 2.10 -35.54
CA LEU A 21 19.81 0.79 -34.96
C LEU A 21 20.23 0.68 -33.50
N ILE A 22 21.38 1.25 -33.13
CA ILE A 22 21.87 1.28 -31.73
C ILE A 22 21.05 2.30 -30.90
N GLY A 23 20.71 3.46 -31.48
CA GLY A 23 19.94 4.52 -30.81
C GLY A 23 18.45 4.23 -30.65
N GLY A 24 17.88 3.34 -31.49
CA GLY A 24 16.45 3.02 -31.47
C GLY A 24 15.99 2.15 -30.28
N VAL A 25 16.90 1.53 -29.53
CA VAL A 25 16.57 0.57 -28.47
C VAL A 25 16.78 1.16 -27.07
N SER A 26 16.03 2.20 -26.67
CA SER A 26 15.97 2.59 -25.25
C SER A 26 14.81 3.51 -24.84
N ALA A 27 13.62 3.41 -25.45
CA ALA A 27 12.46 4.23 -25.02
C ALA A 27 11.38 3.48 -24.22
N VAL A 28 11.48 2.15 -24.03
CA VAL A 28 10.39 1.33 -23.46
C VAL A 28 10.61 0.92 -22.00
N GLY A 29 11.83 1.03 -21.45
CA GLY A 29 12.16 0.50 -20.12
C GLY A 29 11.55 1.25 -18.92
N LEU A 30 11.27 2.56 -19.06
CA LEU A 30 10.95 3.41 -17.90
C LEU A 30 9.54 3.21 -17.32
N LYS A 31 8.55 2.83 -18.16
CA LYS A 31 7.16 2.66 -17.71
C LYS A 31 6.93 1.34 -16.95
N VAL A 32 7.74 0.32 -17.21
CA VAL A 32 7.60 -0.99 -16.56
C VAL A 32 7.99 -0.92 -15.09
N ALA A 33 9.03 -0.16 -14.74
CA ALA A 33 9.52 -0.03 -13.38
C ALA A 33 8.50 0.60 -12.42
N GLN A 34 7.78 1.64 -12.85
CA GLN A 34 6.80 2.35 -12.02
C GLN A 34 5.62 1.45 -11.62
N THR A 35 5.12 0.66 -12.58
CA THR A 35 4.01 -0.28 -12.33
C THR A 35 4.41 -1.39 -11.36
N ILE A 36 5.66 -1.87 -11.46
CA ILE A 36 6.18 -2.88 -10.54
C ILE A 36 6.25 -2.31 -9.11
N GLN A 37 6.80 -1.11 -8.95
CA GLN A 37 6.93 -0.47 -7.62
C GLN A 37 5.57 -0.25 -6.96
N ALA A 38 4.56 0.23 -7.71
CA ALA A 38 3.22 0.43 -7.17
C ALA A 38 2.60 -0.89 -6.66
N ARG A 39 2.78 -1.99 -7.41
CA ARG A 39 2.31 -3.32 -6.97
C ARG A 39 3.03 -3.84 -5.73
N GLN A 40 4.34 -3.58 -5.62
CA GLN A 40 5.12 -3.98 -4.43
C GLN A 40 4.66 -3.20 -3.20
N ALA A 41 4.52 -1.87 -3.32
CA ALA A 41 4.03 -1.03 -2.23
C ALA A 41 2.61 -1.41 -1.78
N GLU A 42 1.73 -1.76 -2.71
CA GLU A 42 0.38 -2.25 -2.38
C GLU A 42 0.40 -3.63 -1.71
N ALA A 43 1.26 -4.56 -2.15
CA ALA A 43 1.45 -5.84 -1.48
C ALA A 43 2.01 -5.68 -0.05
N GLU A 44 2.95 -4.76 0.13
CA GLU A 44 3.49 -4.40 1.44
C GLU A 44 2.42 -3.75 2.33
N LEU A 45 1.56 -2.88 1.78
CA LEU A 45 0.43 -2.30 2.50
C LEU A 45 -0.52 -3.39 3.01
N LEU A 46 -0.83 -4.39 2.19
CA LEU A 46 -1.68 -5.51 2.60
C LEU A 46 -1.01 -6.36 3.69
N ALA A 47 0.29 -6.60 3.60
CA ALA A 47 1.03 -7.34 4.62
C ALA A 47 1.05 -6.58 5.96
N ILE A 48 1.35 -5.29 5.94
CA ILE A 48 1.35 -4.42 7.11
C ILE A 48 -0.06 -4.33 7.71
N GLY A 49 -1.08 -4.12 6.87
CA GLY A 49 -2.47 -4.04 7.31
C GLY A 49 -2.97 -5.35 7.95
N LEU A 50 -2.52 -6.50 7.45
CA LEU A 50 -2.76 -7.80 8.06
C LEU A 50 -2.10 -7.90 9.44
N GLU A 51 -0.85 -7.45 9.59
CA GLU A 51 -0.18 -7.41 10.90
C GLU A 51 -0.93 -6.51 11.90
N PHE A 52 -1.42 -5.35 11.47
CA PHE A 52 -2.23 -4.48 12.33
C PHE A 52 -3.56 -5.12 12.74
N ARG A 53 -4.27 -5.75 11.80
CA ARG A 53 -5.49 -6.50 12.09
C ARG A 53 -5.22 -7.60 13.11
N ASN A 54 -4.16 -8.38 12.92
CA ASN A 54 -3.77 -9.45 13.83
C ASN A 54 -3.35 -8.91 15.20
N ALA A 55 -2.69 -7.76 15.25
CA ALA A 55 -2.36 -7.09 16.51
C ALA A 55 -3.62 -6.63 17.27
N LEU A 56 -4.59 -6.03 16.58
CA LEU A 56 -5.88 -5.69 17.17
C LEU A 56 -6.58 -6.96 17.69
N GLN A 57 -6.57 -8.04 16.91
CA GLN A 57 -7.19 -9.31 17.30
C GLN A 57 -6.52 -9.89 18.53
N SER A 58 -5.19 -9.92 18.55
CA SER A 58 -4.41 -10.40 19.70
C SER A 58 -4.64 -9.56 20.96
N TYR A 59 -4.80 -8.24 20.81
CA TYR A 59 -5.16 -7.34 21.91
C TYR A 59 -6.57 -7.65 22.44
N ALA A 60 -7.51 -7.90 21.53
CA ALA A 60 -8.87 -8.27 21.90
C ALA A 60 -8.90 -9.61 22.65
N GLU A 61 -8.21 -10.63 22.14
CA GLU A 61 -8.11 -11.96 22.76
C GLU A 61 -7.40 -11.94 24.12
N ALA A 62 -6.44 -11.04 24.30
CA ALA A 62 -5.78 -10.86 25.59
C ALA A 62 -6.70 -10.18 26.62
N THR A 63 -7.70 -9.41 26.19
CA THR A 63 -8.52 -8.61 27.09
C THR A 63 -9.39 -9.51 28.00
N PRO A 64 -9.27 -9.41 29.33
CA PRO A 64 -10.16 -10.12 30.25
C PRO A 64 -11.60 -9.64 30.14
N ASN A 65 -12.56 -10.52 30.43
CA ASN A 65 -13.99 -10.21 30.40
C ASN A 65 -14.31 -8.96 31.25
N GLY A 66 -15.02 -8.00 30.65
CA GLY A 66 -15.43 -6.74 31.30
C GLY A 66 -14.53 -5.53 31.05
N LEU A 67 -13.36 -5.72 30.42
CA LEU A 67 -12.53 -4.64 29.89
C LEU A 67 -12.78 -4.46 28.39
N PRO A 68 -12.52 -3.27 27.81
CA PRO A 68 -12.89 -3.07 26.42
C PRO A 68 -11.81 -3.64 25.48
N THR A 69 -12.27 -4.38 24.48
CA THR A 69 -11.48 -5.25 23.59
C THR A 69 -10.66 -4.50 22.55
N ALA A 70 -10.88 -3.19 22.40
CA ALA A 70 -10.15 -2.33 21.48
C ALA A 70 -9.20 -1.37 22.23
N PRO A 71 -8.01 -1.07 21.69
CA PRO A 71 -7.08 -0.11 22.28
C PRO A 71 -7.53 1.34 22.03
N GLU A 72 -7.11 2.28 22.89
CA GLU A 72 -7.39 3.71 22.69
C GLU A 72 -6.39 4.37 21.74
N SER A 73 -5.16 3.87 21.71
CA SER A 73 -4.07 4.35 20.86
C SER A 73 -3.28 3.20 20.22
N LEU A 74 -2.63 3.46 19.07
CA LEU A 74 -1.72 2.50 18.44
C LEU A 74 -0.52 2.15 19.33
N ALA A 75 -0.16 3.03 20.27
CA ALA A 75 0.91 2.78 21.23
C ALA A 75 0.60 1.61 22.18
N GLU A 76 -0.68 1.37 22.51
CA GLU A 76 -1.09 0.21 23.33
C GLU A 76 -0.85 -1.12 22.62
N LEU A 77 -0.87 -1.14 21.28
CA LEU A 77 -0.51 -2.35 20.52
C LEU A 77 0.98 -2.68 20.67
N LEU A 78 1.84 -1.68 20.85
CA LEU A 78 3.27 -1.90 21.11
C LEU A 78 3.54 -2.34 22.54
N LYS A 79 2.83 -1.76 23.51
CA LYS A 79 2.98 -2.06 24.92
C LYS A 79 1.63 -1.95 25.61
N ASP A 80 1.05 -3.09 25.94
CA ASP A 80 -0.22 -3.13 26.66
C ASP A 80 0.00 -2.69 28.12
N PRO A 81 -0.63 -1.58 28.59
CA PRO A 81 -0.51 -1.10 29.96
C PRO A 81 -1.27 -1.96 30.98
N ARG A 82 -2.14 -2.88 30.54
CA ARG A 82 -2.97 -3.72 31.41
C ARG A 82 -2.18 -4.82 32.09
N TYR A 83 -1.01 -5.17 31.55
CA TYR A 83 -0.15 -6.20 32.10
C TYR A 83 1.07 -5.59 32.80
N PRO A 84 1.47 -6.10 33.98
CA PRO A 84 2.68 -5.64 34.67
C PRO A 84 3.97 -6.01 33.92
N GLY A 85 3.90 -6.91 32.92
CA GLY A 85 5.00 -7.26 32.02
C GLY A 85 4.85 -6.64 30.63
N VAL A 86 5.92 -6.65 29.83
CA VAL A 86 5.88 -6.16 28.44
C VAL A 86 5.14 -7.16 27.57
N ARG A 87 3.86 -6.90 27.30
CA ARG A 87 3.07 -7.63 26.30
C ARG A 87 2.95 -6.78 25.05
N ARG A 88 3.49 -7.28 23.92
CA ARG A 88 3.48 -6.60 22.63
C ARG A 88 2.57 -7.37 21.67
N HIS A 89 1.61 -6.67 21.07
CA HIS A 89 0.75 -7.22 20.02
C HIS A 89 1.26 -6.85 18.62
N LEU A 90 1.95 -5.71 18.52
CA LEU A 90 2.60 -5.24 17.31
C LEU A 90 4.11 -5.05 17.55
N ARG A 91 4.93 -5.39 16.57
CA ARG A 91 6.39 -5.29 16.69
C ARG A 91 6.89 -3.84 16.67
N ARG A 92 6.30 -3.03 15.79
CA ARG A 92 6.58 -1.60 15.59
C ARG A 92 5.41 -0.95 14.84
N ILE A 93 5.26 0.36 14.97
CA ILE A 93 4.37 1.10 14.07
C ILE A 93 5.10 1.19 12.73
N TYR A 94 4.52 0.58 11.70
CA TYR A 94 5.07 0.59 10.36
C TYR A 94 4.78 1.91 9.67
N ASN A 95 5.66 2.30 8.74
CA ASN A 95 5.38 3.39 7.82
C ASN A 95 4.42 2.88 6.75
N ASP A 96 3.50 3.72 6.32
CA ASP A 96 2.66 3.47 5.17
C ASP A 96 3.55 3.48 3.90
N PRO A 97 3.64 2.36 3.15
CA PRO A 97 4.52 2.25 1.99
C PRO A 97 4.08 3.14 0.82
N LEU A 98 2.85 3.66 0.82
CA LEU A 98 2.35 4.56 -0.21
C LEU A 98 2.67 6.03 0.09
N THR A 99 2.62 6.44 1.36
CA THR A 99 2.88 7.83 1.77
C THR A 99 4.30 8.06 2.32
N GLY A 100 4.98 6.98 2.74
CA GLY A 100 6.29 7.00 3.39
C GLY A 100 6.27 7.43 4.85
N GLN A 101 5.10 7.80 5.39
CA GLN A 101 4.95 8.34 6.75
C GLN A 101 4.43 7.27 7.71
N ALA A 102 4.71 7.42 9.01
CA ALA A 102 4.16 6.54 10.05
C ALA A 102 2.73 6.93 10.48
N ASP A 103 2.05 7.73 9.66
CA ASP A 103 0.73 8.28 9.94
C ASP A 103 -0.34 7.42 9.27
N TRP A 104 -1.27 6.92 10.08
CA TRP A 104 -2.36 6.05 9.66
C TRP A 104 -3.71 6.70 9.92
N GLY A 105 -4.66 6.48 9.02
CA GLY A 105 -6.05 6.82 9.25
C GLY A 105 -6.65 5.88 10.30
N ILE A 106 -7.18 6.44 11.39
CA ILE A 106 -7.73 5.66 12.50
C ILE A 106 -9.25 5.72 12.45
N VAL A 107 -9.90 4.57 12.32
CA VAL A 107 -11.35 4.44 12.44
C VAL A 107 -11.69 4.07 13.88
N ARG A 108 -12.49 4.92 14.54
CA ARG A 108 -12.94 4.69 15.91
C ARG A 108 -14.33 4.07 15.92
N GLY A 109 -14.52 3.10 16.80
CA GLY A 109 -15.82 2.53 17.10
C GLY A 109 -16.67 3.44 18.02
N PRO A 110 -17.88 2.99 18.41
CA PRO A 110 -18.76 3.74 19.32
C PRO A 110 -18.09 4.09 20.65
N ASP A 111 -17.19 3.23 21.12
CA ASP A 111 -16.47 3.40 22.39
C ASP A 111 -15.25 4.34 22.29
N ARG A 112 -15.12 5.11 21.20
CA ARG A 112 -13.98 5.99 20.87
C ARG A 112 -12.63 5.27 20.76
N ARG A 113 -12.63 3.95 20.75
CA ARG A 113 -11.46 3.09 20.62
C ARG A 113 -11.18 2.73 19.17
N ILE A 114 -9.93 2.38 18.88
CA ILE A 114 -9.48 2.03 17.53
C ILE A 114 -10.14 0.72 17.13
N ALA A 115 -11.04 0.79 16.15
CA ALA A 115 -11.75 -0.36 15.62
C ALA A 115 -11.09 -0.87 14.33
N GLY A 116 -10.40 0.02 13.60
CA GLY A 116 -9.59 -0.34 12.44
C GLY A 116 -8.69 0.81 12.00
N ILE A 117 -7.85 0.53 11.02
CA ILE A 117 -6.96 1.52 10.40
C ILE A 117 -7.03 1.46 8.88
N HIS A 118 -6.65 2.55 8.23
CA HIS A 118 -6.49 2.62 6.76
C HIS A 118 -5.30 3.51 6.39
N SER A 119 -4.81 3.36 5.15
CA SER A 119 -3.79 4.24 4.60
C SER A 119 -4.38 5.63 4.32
N LEU A 120 -3.55 6.68 4.39
CA LEU A 120 -3.95 8.04 3.99
C LEU A 120 -3.83 8.29 2.48
N SER A 121 -3.33 7.31 1.72
CA SER A 121 -3.18 7.42 0.28
C SER A 121 -4.52 7.36 -0.44
N THR A 122 -4.82 8.39 -1.23
CA THR A 122 -6.02 8.43 -2.10
C THR A 122 -5.79 7.79 -3.47
N GLY A 123 -4.64 7.14 -3.69
CA GLY A 123 -4.28 6.52 -4.96
C GLY A 123 -5.21 5.34 -5.31
N PRO A 124 -5.35 4.98 -6.61
CA PRO A 124 -6.20 3.89 -7.04
C PRO A 124 -5.60 2.53 -6.68
N THR A 125 -6.46 1.59 -6.28
CA THR A 125 -6.08 0.20 -5.96
C THR A 125 -5.85 -0.62 -7.24
N ILE A 126 -4.79 -1.43 -7.25
CA ILE A 126 -4.49 -2.34 -8.37
C ILE A 126 -5.16 -3.69 -8.12
N LYS A 127 -5.16 -4.18 -6.88
CA LYS A 127 -5.81 -5.43 -6.45
C LYS A 127 -7.27 -5.15 -6.07
N ARG A 128 -8.19 -5.84 -6.72
CA ARG A 128 -9.65 -5.68 -6.47
C ARG A 128 -10.31 -6.93 -5.92
N GLU A 129 -9.70 -8.08 -6.13
CA GLU A 129 -10.25 -9.40 -5.81
C GLU A 129 -9.12 -10.36 -5.35
N GLY A 130 -9.50 -11.57 -4.91
CA GLY A 130 -8.53 -12.57 -4.43
C GLY A 130 -7.86 -12.18 -3.12
N PHE A 131 -8.60 -11.52 -2.24
CA PHE A 131 -8.18 -11.28 -0.86
C PHE A 131 -8.39 -12.54 -0.02
N ALA A 132 -7.57 -12.71 1.02
CA ALA A 132 -7.84 -13.71 2.05
C ALA A 132 -9.14 -13.37 2.79
N THR A 133 -9.79 -14.36 3.41
CA THR A 133 -11.04 -14.17 4.16
C THR A 133 -10.97 -13.04 5.18
N GLU A 134 -9.82 -12.89 5.82
CA GLU A 134 -9.54 -11.85 6.81
C GLU A 134 -9.55 -10.42 6.24
N LEU A 135 -9.35 -10.28 4.93
CA LEU A 135 -9.28 -9.02 4.19
C LEU A 135 -10.40 -8.90 3.16
N ALA A 136 -11.46 -9.69 3.30
CA ALA A 136 -12.58 -9.71 2.34
C ALA A 136 -13.28 -8.34 2.23
N SER A 137 -13.28 -7.54 3.31
CA SER A 137 -13.85 -6.19 3.35
C SER A 137 -13.18 -5.19 2.39
N LEU A 138 -11.95 -5.50 1.92
CA LEU A 138 -11.19 -4.67 0.99
C LEU A 138 -11.59 -4.89 -0.47
N ALA A 139 -12.31 -5.96 -0.77
CA ALA A 139 -12.69 -6.32 -2.13
C ALA A 139 -13.56 -5.23 -2.78
N GLY A 140 -13.28 -4.91 -4.04
CA GLY A 140 -14.03 -3.92 -4.82
C GLY A 140 -13.81 -2.45 -4.46
N LYS A 141 -12.99 -2.12 -3.44
CA LYS A 141 -12.63 -0.73 -3.12
C LYS A 141 -11.72 -0.14 -4.20
N LEU A 142 -11.94 1.14 -4.52
CA LEU A 142 -11.26 1.80 -5.64
C LEU A 142 -10.01 2.58 -5.22
N SER A 143 -9.89 2.90 -3.94
CA SER A 143 -8.81 3.72 -3.39
C SER A 143 -8.27 3.12 -2.09
N HIS A 144 -6.99 3.36 -1.80
CA HIS A 144 -6.30 2.77 -0.65
C HIS A 144 -6.79 3.33 0.70
N ASP A 145 -7.35 4.53 0.72
CA ASP A 145 -8.02 5.12 1.90
C ASP A 145 -9.31 4.40 2.29
N GLN A 146 -9.93 3.70 1.34
CA GLN A 146 -11.12 2.88 1.59
C GLN A 146 -10.78 1.48 2.10
N TRP A 147 -9.50 1.10 2.13
CA TRP A 147 -9.04 -0.17 2.67
C TRP A 147 -8.97 -0.13 4.18
N LEU A 148 -10.04 -0.60 4.81
CA LEU A 148 -10.14 -0.68 6.26
C LEU A 148 -9.66 -2.03 6.78
N PHE A 149 -8.55 -2.01 7.51
CA PHE A 149 -8.03 -3.17 8.24
C PHE A 149 -8.63 -3.21 9.64
N SER A 150 -9.65 -4.05 9.82
CA SER A 150 -10.37 -4.24 11.09
C SER A 150 -10.69 -5.71 11.33
N ILE A 151 -10.97 -6.07 12.59
CA ILE A 151 -11.41 -7.44 12.96
C ILE A 151 -12.92 -7.58 12.81
N ALA A 152 -13.66 -6.50 13.09
CA ALA A 152 -15.10 -6.43 12.90
C ALA A 152 -15.42 -5.79 11.55
N ASP A 153 -16.53 -6.20 10.94
CA ASP A 153 -17.14 -5.49 9.82
C ASP A 153 -17.67 -4.15 10.31
N ILE A 154 -16.81 -3.14 10.25
CA ILE A 154 -17.18 -1.77 10.55
C ILE A 154 -17.68 -1.19 9.24
N PRO A 155 -18.94 -0.77 9.15
CA PRO A 155 -19.41 -0.06 7.97
C PRO A 155 -18.51 1.16 7.79
N PRO A 156 -17.98 1.40 6.57
CA PRO A 156 -17.04 2.49 6.33
C PRO A 156 -17.67 3.78 6.85
N ALA A 157 -16.97 4.46 7.76
CA ALA A 157 -17.44 5.72 8.31
C ALA A 157 -17.85 6.63 7.14
N THR A 158 -19.12 7.01 7.11
CA THR A 158 -19.73 7.85 6.07
C THR A 158 -18.96 9.16 5.96
N GLY A 159 -17.97 9.21 5.06
CA GLY A 159 -17.08 10.35 4.88
C GLY A 159 -16.68 10.60 3.43
N ALA A 160 -17.14 9.80 2.47
CA ALA A 160 -17.03 10.13 1.06
C ALA A 160 -18.25 10.96 0.65
N LYS A 161 -18.10 12.29 0.67
CA LYS A 161 -19.01 13.22 -0.03
C LYS A 161 -19.19 12.72 -1.47
N ILE A 162 -20.34 12.13 -1.77
CA ILE A 162 -20.78 11.88 -3.13
C ILE A 162 -21.56 13.13 -3.56
N ASP A 163 -20.84 14.24 -3.76
CA ASP A 163 -21.38 15.37 -4.53
C ASP A 163 -21.24 14.99 -6.01
N ARG A 164 -22.24 14.28 -6.53
CA ARG A 164 -22.41 14.06 -7.98
C ARG A 164 -23.40 15.12 -8.46
N LYS A 165 -22.85 16.17 -9.06
CA LYS A 165 -23.60 17.18 -9.80
C LYS A 165 -24.17 16.60 -11.09
#